data_AF-A0A9P1IYN7-F1
#
_entry.id   AF-A0A9P1IYN7-F1
#
_cell.length_a   1.000
_cell.length_b   1.000
_cell.length_c   1.000
_cell.angle_alpha   90.00
_cell.angle_beta   90.00
_cell.angle_gamma   90.00
#
_symmetry.space_group_name_H-M   'P 1'
#
loop_
_entity.id
_entity.type
_entity.pdbx_description
1 polymer ?
#
loop_
_entity_poly.entity_id
_entity_poly.type
_entity_poly.pdbx_seq_one_letter_code
_entity_poly.pdbx_strand_id
1 'polypeptide(L)'
;MPIITTTTTRTTRTYHTTGGGPVMGEIALNTRYLSTNRGIIKIAQVVIGFIICSMLCTTWYGGKSCFGEGRVGFASGLNFVCVVINIVLFILNVLNIKSWGLERIYSAVCTILFLIAVILLIWFVLNSNQTGRIVTVTVLIGVEFLLFLWDLKILQGEASN
;
A
#
# COMPACT_ATOMS: atom_id res chain seq x y z
N MET A 1 3.56 -59.25 0.95
CA MET A 1 3.84 -57.79 0.90
C MET A 1 2.58 -57.07 1.34
N PRO A 2 2.53 -56.44 2.53
CA PRO A 2 1.31 -55.81 3.02
C PRO A 2 1.05 -54.46 2.33
N ILE A 3 -0.19 -54.25 1.93
CA ILE A 3 -0.72 -53.03 1.30
C ILE A 3 -1.03 -52.03 2.43
N ILE A 4 -0.34 -50.89 2.43
CA ILE A 4 -0.58 -49.80 3.38
C ILE A 4 -1.65 -48.88 2.78
N THR A 5 -2.85 -48.94 3.32
CA THR A 5 -3.97 -48.05 2.95
C THR A 5 -3.90 -46.78 3.79
N THR A 6 -3.52 -45.66 3.16
CA THR A 6 -3.46 -44.34 3.82
C THR A 6 -4.86 -43.72 3.90
N THR A 7 -5.46 -43.72 5.09
CA THR A 7 -6.75 -43.06 5.34
C THR A 7 -6.54 -41.56 5.59
N THR A 8 -6.88 -40.72 4.62
CA THR A 8 -6.86 -39.25 4.77
C THR A 8 -8.07 -38.78 5.59
N THR A 9 -7.86 -38.41 6.85
CA THR A 9 -8.90 -37.83 7.72
C THR A 9 -9.22 -36.41 7.25
N ARG A 10 -10.38 -36.25 6.60
CA ARG A 10 -10.94 -34.95 6.20
C ARG A 10 -11.60 -34.30 7.41
N THR A 11 -10.96 -33.29 7.99
CA THR A 11 -11.52 -32.50 9.11
C THR A 11 -12.62 -31.58 8.58
N THR A 12 -13.86 -32.06 8.54
CA THR A 12 -15.04 -31.23 8.25
C THR A 12 -15.35 -30.37 9.48
N ARG A 13 -15.07 -29.06 9.42
CA ARG A 13 -15.53 -28.10 10.44
C ARG A 13 -17.04 -27.90 10.29
N THR A 14 -17.79 -28.41 11.27
CA THR A 14 -19.21 -28.12 11.50
C THR A 14 -19.37 -26.69 12.02
N TYR A 15 -20.14 -25.85 11.32
CA TYR A 15 -20.62 -24.58 11.86
C TYR A 15 -21.98 -24.82 12.51
N HIS A 16 -22.08 -24.51 13.81
CA HIS A 16 -23.33 -24.46 14.55
C HIS A 16 -24.13 -23.24 14.09
N THR A 17 -25.27 -23.47 13.44
CA THR A 17 -26.30 -22.47 13.19
C THR A 17 -27.26 -22.43 14.36
N THR A 18 -27.35 -21.27 15.03
CA THR A 18 -28.40 -21.01 16.03
C THR A 18 -28.81 -19.56 15.99
N GLY A 19 -30.11 -19.31 15.79
CA GLY A 19 -30.80 -18.13 16.29
C GLY A 19 -30.91 -16.95 15.33
N GLY A 20 -32.14 -16.67 14.88
CA GLY A 20 -32.49 -15.52 14.07
C GLY A 20 -32.53 -14.21 14.85
N GLY A 21 -32.07 -13.15 14.19
CA GLY A 21 -32.12 -11.74 14.53
C GLY A 21 -31.56 -10.97 13.32
N PRO A 22 -31.92 -9.69 13.07
CA PRO A 22 -31.39 -8.97 11.92
C PRO A 22 -29.87 -8.95 12.06
N VAL A 23 -29.21 -9.54 11.07
CA VAL A 23 -27.77 -9.77 11.05
C VAL A 23 -27.07 -8.42 10.97
N MET A 24 -26.87 -7.77 12.11
CA MET A 24 -25.87 -6.72 12.23
C MET A 24 -24.54 -7.44 12.08
N GLY A 25 -24.04 -7.47 10.84
CA GLY A 25 -22.85 -8.21 10.47
C GLY A 25 -21.76 -7.92 11.49
N GLU A 26 -21.34 -8.95 12.23
CA GLU A 26 -20.18 -8.85 13.09
C GLU A 26 -19.02 -8.44 12.19
N ILE A 27 -18.69 -7.15 12.27
CA ILE A 27 -17.45 -6.61 11.74
C ILE A 27 -16.36 -7.18 12.66
N ALA A 28 -16.02 -8.44 12.42
CA ALA A 28 -14.99 -9.13 13.15
C ALA A 28 -13.65 -8.52 12.74
N LEU A 29 -13.05 -7.78 13.67
CA LEU A 29 -11.75 -7.14 13.49
C LEU A 29 -10.71 -8.22 13.18
N ASN A 30 -10.14 -8.21 11.97
CA ASN A 30 -9.15 -9.20 11.59
C ASN A 30 -7.75 -8.79 12.10
N THR A 31 -7.50 -8.94 13.39
CA THR A 31 -6.21 -8.61 14.03
C THR A 31 -5.04 -9.40 13.44
N ARG A 32 -5.32 -10.54 12.79
CA ARG A 32 -4.32 -11.36 12.09
C ARG A 32 -3.76 -10.68 10.83
N TYR A 33 -4.52 -9.75 10.24
CA TYR A 33 -4.06 -9.00 9.07
C TYR A 33 -2.89 -8.08 9.39
N LEU A 34 -2.84 -7.52 10.61
CA LEU A 34 -1.73 -6.67 11.07
C LEU A 34 -0.40 -7.43 11.17
N SER A 35 -0.46 -8.74 11.40
CA SER A 35 0.72 -9.62 11.50
C SER A 35 1.07 -10.30 10.17
N THR A 36 0.33 -10.02 9.10
CA THR A 36 0.57 -10.60 7.77
C THR A 36 1.56 -9.71 7.01
N ASN A 37 2.45 -10.27 6.18
CA ASN A 37 3.45 -9.46 5.45
C ASN A 37 2.81 -8.35 4.62
N ARG A 38 1.60 -8.59 4.08
CA ARG A 38 0.82 -7.59 3.36
C ARG A 38 0.34 -6.42 4.21
N GLY A 39 -0.10 -6.68 5.44
CA GLY A 39 -0.52 -5.63 6.36
C GLY A 39 0.65 -4.73 6.74
N ILE A 40 1.81 -5.33 6.98
CA ILE A 40 3.06 -4.63 7.28
C ILE A 40 3.50 -3.75 6.10
N ILE A 41 3.43 -4.25 4.86
CA ILE A 41 3.76 -3.47 3.66
C ILE A 41 2.84 -2.26 3.51
N LYS A 42 1.53 -2.42 3.68
CA LYS A 42 0.59 -1.28 3.63
C LYS A 42 0.87 -0.25 4.72
N ILE A 43 1.20 -0.69 5.94
CA ILE A 43 1.60 0.22 7.03
C ILE A 43 2.89 0.96 6.66
N ALA A 44 3.89 0.27 6.11
CA ALA A 44 5.14 0.87 5.68
C ALA A 44 4.93 1.95 4.61
N GLN A 45 4.07 1.68 3.61
CA GLN A 45 3.67 2.66 2.58
C GLN A 45 2.98 3.89 3.18
N VAL A 46 2.12 3.71 4.19
CA VAL A 46 1.49 4.87 4.87
C VAL A 46 2.54 5.69 5.62
N VAL A 47 3.43 5.05 6.38
CA VAL A 47 4.46 5.73 7.18
C VAL A 47 5.44 6.50 6.29
N ILE A 48 5.98 5.84 5.25
CA ILE A 48 6.93 6.47 4.33
C ILE A 48 6.24 7.58 3.53
N GLY A 49 5.00 7.35 3.05
CA GLY A 49 4.19 8.37 2.41
C GLY A 49 3.99 9.62 3.28
N PHE A 50 3.72 9.47 4.58
CA PHE A 50 3.64 10.60 5.51
C PHE A 50 4.96 11.35 5.63
N ILE A 51 6.10 10.65 5.75
CA ILE A 51 7.43 11.27 5.81
C ILE A 51 7.69 12.10 4.55
N ILE A 52 7.37 11.56 3.37
CA ILE A 52 7.52 12.25 2.08
C ILE A 52 6.67 13.53 2.06
N CYS A 53 5.40 13.46 2.45
CA CYS A 53 4.51 14.62 2.55
C CYS A 53 5.06 15.69 3.50
N SER A 54 5.55 15.30 4.69
CA SER A 54 6.17 16.23 5.63
C SER A 54 7.41 16.91 5.04
N MET A 55 8.31 16.15 4.42
CA MET A 55 9.53 16.69 3.81
C MET A 55 9.23 17.67 2.67
N LEU A 56 8.26 17.35 1.81
CA LEU A 56 7.81 18.21 0.71
C LEU A 56 7.14 19.50 1.21
N CYS A 57 6.42 19.43 2.33
CA CYS A 57 5.67 20.56 2.88
C CYS A 57 6.38 21.42 3.93
N THR A 58 7.57 21.02 4.40
CA THR A 58 8.41 21.86 5.30
C THR A 58 8.76 23.25 4.73
N THR A 59 8.58 23.47 3.42
CA THR A 59 8.98 24.72 2.74
C THR A 59 7.88 25.80 2.71
N TRP A 60 6.73 25.57 3.34
CA TRP A 60 5.62 26.55 3.39
C TRP A 60 6.05 27.90 3.98
N TYR A 61 7.02 27.89 4.91
CA TYR A 61 7.56 29.12 5.53
C TYR A 61 8.60 29.87 4.69
N GLY A 62 9.08 29.29 3.58
CA GLY A 62 10.12 29.85 2.70
C GLY A 62 9.61 30.25 1.30
N GLY A 63 8.30 30.26 1.08
CA GLY A 63 7.67 30.77 -0.16
C GLY A 63 7.58 29.77 -1.33
N LYS A 64 8.04 28.53 -1.19
CA LYS A 64 7.87 27.46 -2.19
C LYS A 64 6.87 26.43 -1.65
N SER A 65 5.62 26.48 -2.10
CA SER A 65 4.59 25.49 -1.71
C SER A 65 4.97 24.08 -2.18
N CYS A 66 4.45 23.03 -1.52
CA CYS A 66 4.56 21.63 -1.99
C CYS A 66 3.94 21.44 -3.39
N PHE A 67 3.14 22.41 -3.85
CA PHE A 67 2.53 22.53 -5.18
C PHE A 67 3.14 23.63 -6.06
N GLY A 68 4.20 24.32 -5.60
CA GLY A 68 4.72 25.52 -6.25
C GLY A 68 5.47 25.25 -7.57
N GLU A 69 5.97 24.04 -7.77
CA GLU A 69 6.58 23.58 -9.02
C GLU A 69 5.80 22.39 -9.55
N GLY A 70 5.26 22.47 -10.77
CA GLY A 70 4.32 21.48 -11.30
C GLY A 70 4.81 20.03 -11.25
N ARG A 71 6.13 19.82 -11.33
CA ARG A 71 6.76 18.48 -11.24
C ARG A 71 6.74 17.91 -9.82
N VAL A 72 7.11 18.74 -8.84
CA VAL A 72 7.10 18.37 -7.41
C VAL A 72 5.65 18.29 -6.91
N GLY A 73 4.78 19.16 -7.43
CA GLY A 73 3.34 19.15 -7.15
C GLY A 73 2.63 17.88 -7.63
N PHE A 74 2.99 17.36 -8.80
CA PHE A 74 2.47 16.06 -9.26
C PHE A 74 2.88 14.93 -8.31
N ALA A 75 4.16 14.83 -7.96
CA ALA A 75 4.65 13.80 -7.04
C ALA A 75 4.04 13.93 -5.63
N SER A 76 3.95 15.15 -5.10
CA SER A 76 3.35 15.45 -3.80
C SER A 76 1.85 15.13 -3.77
N GLY A 77 1.12 15.50 -4.82
CA GLY A 77 -0.31 15.22 -4.95
C GLY A 77 -0.59 13.73 -5.09
N LEU A 78 0.18 13.04 -5.93
CA LEU A 78 0.09 11.58 -6.09
C LEU A 78 0.32 10.87 -4.75
N ASN A 79 1.39 11.22 -4.04
CA ASN A 79 1.73 10.61 -2.76
C ASN A 79 0.61 10.85 -1.72
N PHE A 80 0.08 12.07 -1.64
CA PHE A 80 -1.03 12.40 -0.74
C PHE A 80 -2.28 11.56 -1.03
N VAL A 81 -2.70 11.49 -2.29
CA VAL A 81 -3.85 10.67 -2.70
C VAL A 81 -3.61 9.19 -2.40
N CYS A 82 -2.39 8.70 -2.63
CA CYS A 82 -2.04 7.30 -2.36
C CYS A 82 -2.06 6.98 -0.87
N VAL A 83 -1.55 7.87 0.00
CA VAL A 83 -1.64 7.69 1.47
C VAL A 83 -3.10 7.59 1.92
N VAL A 84 -3.98 8.48 1.43
CA VAL A 84 -5.41 8.45 1.77
C VAL A 84 -6.05 7.12 1.33
N ILE A 85 -5.79 6.67 0.10
CA ILE A 85 -6.37 5.41 -0.39
C ILE A 85 -5.78 4.21 0.36
N ASN A 86 -4.49 4.20 0.68
CA ASN A 86 -3.85 3.15 1.47
C ASN A 86 -4.45 3.06 2.88
N ILE A 87 -4.79 4.18 3.53
CA ILE A 87 -5.51 4.20 4.81
C ILE A 87 -6.91 3.59 4.64
N VAL A 88 -7.65 3.96 3.59
CA VAL A 88 -9.00 3.41 3.34
C VAL A 88 -8.94 1.90 3.08
N LEU A 89 -8.00 1.43 2.24
CA LEU A 89 -7.82 -0.01 1.98
C LEU A 89 -7.39 -0.77 3.24
N PHE A 90 -6.55 -0.16 4.07
CA PHE A 90 -6.18 -0.73 5.36
C PHE A 90 -7.41 -0.91 6.26
N ILE A 91 -8.28 0.10 6.37
CA ILE A 91 -9.52 0.02 7.15
C ILE A 91 -10.45 -1.04 6.57
N LEU A 92 -10.71 -1.04 5.25
CA LEU A 92 -11.59 -2.03 4.61
C LEU A 92 -11.11 -3.47 4.84
N ASN A 93 -9.80 -3.69 4.83
CA ASN A 93 -9.25 -5.01 5.04
C ASN A 93 -9.22 -5.42 6.53
N VAL A 94 -9.13 -4.46 7.46
CA VAL A 94 -9.36 -4.69 8.91
C VAL A 94 -10.82 -5.07 9.19
N LEU A 95 -11.77 -4.47 8.46
CA LEU A 95 -13.20 -4.81 8.49
C LEU A 95 -13.55 -6.12 7.75
N ASN A 96 -12.55 -6.85 7.26
CA ASN A 96 -12.67 -8.15 6.58
C ASN A 96 -13.53 -8.14 5.29
N ILE A 97 -13.76 -6.97 4.70
CA ILE A 97 -14.42 -6.82 3.38
C ILE A 97 -13.35 -6.99 2.30
N LYS A 98 -13.03 -8.25 2.01
CA LYS A 98 -11.95 -8.64 1.06
C LYS A 98 -12.34 -8.37 -0.40
N SER A 99 -12.07 -7.16 -0.90
CA SER A 99 -12.19 -6.82 -2.33
C SER A 99 -10.85 -6.94 -3.06
N TRP A 100 -10.47 -8.17 -3.40
CA TRP A 100 -9.18 -8.49 -4.04
C TRP A 100 -8.99 -7.84 -5.43
N GLY A 101 -10.08 -7.66 -6.19
CA GLY A 101 -10.02 -7.07 -7.53
C GLY A 101 -9.70 -5.57 -7.49
N LEU A 102 -10.30 -4.84 -6.55
CA LEU A 102 -10.12 -3.40 -6.42
C LEU A 102 -8.70 -3.06 -5.94
N GLU A 103 -8.16 -3.83 -4.98
CA GLU A 103 -6.77 -3.66 -4.53
C GLU A 103 -5.76 -3.91 -5.66
N ARG A 104 -6.00 -4.90 -6.52
CA ARG A 104 -5.10 -5.23 -7.63
C ARG A 104 -5.04 -4.12 -8.67
N ILE A 105 -6.20 -3.57 -9.05
CA ILE A 105 -6.28 -2.46 -10.01
C ILE A 105 -5.63 -1.21 -9.41
N TYR A 106 -5.93 -0.91 -8.15
CA TYR A 106 -5.34 0.22 -7.45
C TYR A 106 -3.80 0.15 -7.40
N SER A 107 -3.26 -0.99 -6.93
CA SER A 107 -1.81 -1.18 -6.80
C SER A 107 -1.12 -1.15 -8.19
N ALA A 108 -1.80 -1.62 -9.25
CA ALA A 108 -1.31 -1.54 -10.63
C ALA A 108 -1.23 -0.09 -11.13
N VAL A 109 -2.30 0.67 -10.93
CA VAL A 109 -2.38 2.08 -11.33
C VAL A 109 -1.36 2.92 -10.56
N CYS A 110 -1.23 2.72 -9.24
CA CYS A 110 -0.23 3.40 -8.42
C CYS A 110 1.19 3.11 -8.89
N THR A 111 1.51 1.86 -9.22
CA THR A 111 2.85 1.51 -9.72
C THR A 111 3.21 2.28 -10.99
N ILE A 112 2.29 2.39 -11.95
CA ILE A 112 2.51 3.15 -13.19
C ILE A 112 2.68 4.65 -12.91
N LEU A 113 1.84 5.21 -12.05
CA LEU A 113 1.90 6.63 -11.69
C LEU A 113 3.18 6.99 -10.93
N PHE A 114 3.61 6.14 -10.00
CA PHE A 114 4.87 6.32 -9.27
C PHE A 114 6.09 6.16 -10.17
N LEU A 115 6.05 5.27 -11.17
CA LEU A 115 7.10 5.17 -12.18
C LEU A 115 7.29 6.51 -12.93
N ILE A 116 6.19 7.12 -13.38
CA ILE A 116 6.22 8.43 -14.04
C ILE A 116 6.75 9.50 -13.08
N ALA A 117 6.31 9.48 -11.82
CA ALA A 117 6.77 10.43 -10.80
C ALA A 117 8.29 10.33 -10.56
N VAL A 118 8.85 9.11 -10.49
CA VAL A 118 10.29 8.88 -10.34
C VAL A 118 11.06 9.46 -11.53
N ILE A 119 10.61 9.21 -12.77
CA ILE A 119 11.28 9.75 -13.98
C ILE A 119 11.27 11.29 -13.96
N LEU A 120 10.14 11.91 -13.62
CA LEU A 120 10.03 13.36 -13.55
C LEU A 120 10.90 13.99 -12.46
N LEU A 121 11.03 13.32 -11.30
CA LEU A 121 11.88 13.78 -10.22
C LEU A 121 13.37 13.60 -10.52
N ILE A 122 13.76 12.50 -11.16
CA ILE A 122 15.15 12.31 -11.64
C ILE A 122 15.52 13.44 -12.61
N TRP A 123 14.65 13.73 -13.58
CA TRP A 123 14.87 14.85 -14.49
C TRP A 123 15.00 16.17 -13.71
N PHE A 124 14.15 16.39 -12.71
CA PHE A 124 14.19 17.59 -11.89
C PHE A 124 15.49 17.72 -11.10
N VAL A 125 16.01 16.62 -10.53
CA VAL A 125 17.30 16.58 -9.83
C VAL A 125 18.45 16.92 -10.75
N LEU A 126 18.47 16.42 -11.99
CA LEU A 126 19.52 16.72 -12.96
C LEU A 126 19.50 18.18 -13.43
N ASN A 127 18.30 18.77 -13.56
CA ASN A 127 18.13 20.14 -14.03
C ASN A 127 18.28 21.18 -12.90
N SER A 128 18.12 20.78 -11.65
CA SER A 128 18.22 21.67 -10.48
C SER A 128 19.61 21.59 -9.86
N ASN A 129 20.29 22.72 -9.72
CA ASN A 129 21.62 22.78 -9.11
C ASN A 129 21.57 22.90 -7.56
N GLN A 130 20.52 22.39 -6.90
CA GLN A 130 20.24 22.65 -5.47
C GLN A 130 19.64 21.47 -4.67
N THR A 131 20.15 21.40 -3.43
CA THR A 131 19.68 20.80 -2.17
C THR A 131 19.52 19.26 -2.10
N GLY A 132 20.37 18.63 -1.27
CA GLY A 132 20.29 17.20 -0.90
C GLY A 132 18.92 16.72 -0.38
N ARG A 133 18.03 17.64 0.00
CA ARG A 133 16.63 17.35 0.35
C ARG A 133 15.82 16.80 -0.84
N ILE A 134 15.96 17.36 -2.05
CA ILE A 134 15.24 16.87 -3.23
C ILE A 134 15.76 15.50 -3.65
N VAL A 135 17.07 15.28 -3.52
CA VAL A 135 17.69 13.96 -3.71
C VAL A 135 17.10 12.95 -2.72
N THR A 136 17.00 13.31 -1.44
CA THR A 136 16.42 12.45 -0.40
C THR A 136 14.96 12.09 -0.72
N VAL A 137 14.14 13.07 -1.11
CA VAL A 137 12.73 12.85 -1.51
C VAL A 137 12.63 11.96 -2.74
N THR A 138 13.50 12.13 -3.72
CA THR A 138 13.54 11.31 -4.94
C THR A 138 13.85 9.84 -4.60
N VAL A 139 14.80 9.61 -3.68
CA VAL A 139 15.13 8.26 -3.19
C VAL A 139 13.94 7.64 -2.45
N LEU A 140 13.30 8.39 -1.54
CA LEU A 140 12.13 7.92 -0.79
C LEU A 140 10.96 7.54 -1.72
N ILE A 141 10.70 8.34 -2.76
CA ILE A 141 9.68 8.02 -3.77
C ILE A 141 10.06 6.78 -4.59
N GLY A 142 11.35 6.57 -4.85
CA GLY A 142 11.85 5.32 -5.44
C GLY A 142 11.60 4.10 -4.54
N VAL A 143 11.77 4.25 -3.22
CA VAL A 143 11.46 3.18 -2.25
C VAL A 143 9.97 2.90 -2.21
N GLU A 144 9.11 3.92 -2.22
CA GLU A 144 7.65 3.76 -2.35
C GLU A 144 7.27 2.98 -3.60
N PHE A 145 7.86 3.32 -4.75
CA PHE A 145 7.64 2.59 -5.98
C PHE A 145 8.00 1.10 -5.85
N LEU A 146 9.12 0.77 -5.21
CA LEU A 146 9.51 -0.62 -4.94
C LEU A 146 8.52 -1.33 -4.01
N LEU A 147 7.98 -0.63 -3.00
CA LEU A 147 6.95 -1.15 -2.12
C LEU A 147 5.65 -1.46 -2.88
N PHE A 148 5.21 -0.57 -3.78
CA PHE A 148 4.06 -0.82 -4.65
C PHE A 148 4.27 -1.98 -5.62
N LEU A 149 5.47 -2.11 -6.19
CA LEU A 149 5.83 -3.29 -6.99
C LEU A 149 5.78 -4.59 -6.19
N TRP A 150 6.25 -4.55 -4.94
CA TRP A 150 6.22 -5.72 -4.07
C TRP A 150 4.80 -6.10 -3.66
N ASP A 151 3.96 -5.10 -3.33
CA ASP A 151 2.53 -5.31 -3.07
C ASP A 151 1.85 -5.95 -4.28
N LEU A 152 2.09 -5.44 -5.49
CA LEU A 152 1.61 -6.04 -6.74
C LEU A 152 2.03 -7.50 -6.92
N LYS A 153 3.30 -7.84 -6.65
CA LYS A 153 3.80 -9.23 -6.76
C LYS A 153 3.10 -10.16 -5.78
N ILE A 154 2.86 -9.71 -4.55
CA ILE A 154 2.07 -10.47 -3.55
C ILE A 154 0.62 -10.62 -4.03
N LEU A 155 0.03 -9.60 -4.65
CA LEU A 155 -1.33 -9.66 -5.19
C LEU A 155 -1.46 -10.57 -6.43
N GLN A 156 -0.39 -10.73 -7.20
CA GLN A 156 -0.34 -11.66 -8.35
C GLN A 156 -0.09 -13.12 -7.93
N GLY A 157 0.25 -13.36 -6.66
CA GLY A 157 0.53 -14.69 -6.12
C GLY A 157 1.94 -15.20 -6.40
N GLU A 158 2.85 -14.32 -6.87
CA GLU A 158 4.25 -14.68 -7.16
C GLU A 158 5.15 -14.66 -5.90
N ALA A 159 4.68 -14.07 -4.80
CA ALA A 159 5.40 -13.98 -3.54
C ALA A 159 4.55 -14.51 -2.37
N SER A 160 5.17 -15.26 -1.45
CA SER A 160 4.46 -15.76 -0.26
C SER A 160 4.09 -14.62 0.68
N ASN A 161 2.87 -14.73 1.21
CA ASN A 161 2.31 -13.76 2.15
C ASN A 161 2.89 -13.87 3.55
#